data_AF-A0AAD5QIN5-F1
#
_entry.id   AF-A0AAD5QIN5-F1
#
_cell.length_a   1.000
_cell.length_b   1.000
_cell.length_c   1.000
_cell.angle_alpha   90.00
_cell.angle_beta   90.00
_cell.angle_gamma   90.00
#
_symmetry.space_group_name_H-M   'P 1'
#
loop_
_entity.id
_entity.type
_entity.pdbx_description
1 polymer ?
#
loop_
_entity_poly.entity_id
_entity_poly.type
_entity_poly.pdbx_seq_one_letter_code
_entity_poly.pdbx_strand_id
1 'polypeptide(L)'
;MPIKWTSIIDGYYVVSTISISIYAYVLNVIISSKSKAVHSAFFHIFTVTGVFDIMGVIAYNWVRLDVNFCFGPSFELISRLAAAMTGTNSLTHMIGSLLMTLNRFTAVLYPDKHGDIWRKRNVCIILAVDVITSYLVYIPLYSNKMHYDQRDDRWCCDGREEPVNELRIISATIVFFYEFISIILIMKTICGMNKALHVNAFKHSQNMRLLVVTAISCLLSVFELIYEFSSLSIMEYVINHKLDWFLKQYDKYFLLFMTINAYSIVLLSKAVRHELAQRWHRRLPYWDFPKVAVF
;
A
#
# COMPACT_ATOMS: atom_id res chain seq x y z
N MET A 1 -21.19 -27.73 11.96
CA MET A 1 -20.96 -28.19 10.57
C MET A 1 -19.47 -28.15 10.26
N PRO A 2 -18.91 -29.10 9.49
CA PRO A 2 -17.52 -29.04 9.07
C PRO A 2 -17.29 -27.87 8.11
N ILE A 3 -16.23 -27.09 8.35
CA ILE A 3 -15.79 -26.01 7.46
C ILE A 3 -15.38 -26.63 6.12
N LYS A 4 -16.04 -26.22 5.02
CA LYS A 4 -15.63 -26.61 3.68
C LYS A 4 -14.37 -25.83 3.31
N TRP A 5 -13.20 -26.44 3.44
CA TRP A 5 -11.91 -25.81 3.09
C TRP A 5 -11.87 -25.23 1.67
N THR A 6 -12.63 -25.81 0.75
CA THR A 6 -12.74 -25.33 -0.63
C THR A 6 -13.39 -23.94 -0.76
N SER A 7 -14.17 -23.47 0.23
CA SER A 7 -14.69 -22.11 0.23
C SER A 7 -13.72 -21.09 0.83
N ILE A 8 -12.68 -21.52 1.56
CA ILE A 8 -11.64 -20.64 2.11
C ILE A 8 -10.71 -20.16 0.99
N ILE A 9 -10.37 -21.06 0.06
CA ILE A 9 -9.47 -20.80 -1.06
C ILE A 9 -10.29 -20.26 -2.25
N ASP A 10 -10.79 -19.04 -2.10
CA ASP A 10 -11.42 -18.33 -3.21
C ASP A 10 -10.38 -17.65 -4.11
N GLY A 11 -10.83 -17.16 -5.27
CA GLY A 11 -9.94 -16.51 -6.24
C GLY A 11 -9.19 -15.31 -5.66
N TYR A 12 -9.81 -14.56 -4.75
CA TYR A 12 -9.16 -13.41 -4.11
C TYR A 12 -8.06 -13.84 -3.13
N TYR A 13 -8.27 -14.90 -2.35
CA TYR A 13 -7.22 -15.46 -1.49
C TYR A 13 -6.00 -15.89 -2.30
N VAL A 14 -6.23 -16.55 -3.44
CA VAL A 14 -5.15 -16.94 -4.35
C VAL A 14 -4.40 -15.72 -4.89
N VAL A 15 -5.13 -14.72 -5.41
CA VAL A 15 -4.52 -13.50 -5.98
C VAL A 15 -3.76 -12.70 -4.91
N SER A 16 -4.30 -12.57 -3.70
CA SER A 16 -3.62 -11.88 -2.59
C SER A 16 -2.37 -12.62 -2.14
N THR A 17 -2.40 -13.96 -2.06
CA THR A 17 -1.22 -14.78 -1.75
C THR A 17 -0.12 -14.62 -2.79
N ILE A 18 -0.48 -14.64 -4.08
CA ILE A 18 0.46 -14.38 -5.18
C ILE A 18 1.03 -12.97 -5.06
N SER A 19 0.18 -11.97 -4.81
CA SER A 19 0.58 -10.56 -4.67
C SER A 19 1.57 -10.37 -3.52
N ILE A 20 1.28 -10.94 -2.34
CA ILE A 20 2.18 -10.93 -1.17
C ILE A 20 3.52 -11.58 -1.53
N SER A 21 3.49 -12.73 -2.21
CA SER A 21 4.72 -13.45 -2.60
C SER A 21 5.59 -12.63 -3.54
N ILE A 22 4.97 -11.98 -4.53
CA ILE A 22 5.67 -11.07 -5.46
C ILE A 22 6.24 -9.88 -4.69
N TYR A 23 5.45 -9.24 -3.84
CA TYR A 23 5.89 -8.07 -3.08
C TYR A 23 7.05 -8.42 -2.14
N ALA A 24 6.94 -9.50 -1.36
CA ALA A 24 8.00 -9.99 -0.49
C ALA A 24 9.28 -10.28 -1.27
N TYR A 25 9.16 -10.86 -2.47
CA TYR A 25 10.32 -11.09 -3.34
C TYR A 25 10.96 -9.78 -3.80
N VAL A 26 10.17 -8.78 -4.21
CA VAL A 26 10.68 -7.45 -4.61
C VAL A 26 11.40 -6.75 -3.44
N LEU A 27 10.83 -6.80 -2.23
CA LEU A 27 11.47 -6.25 -1.04
C LEU A 27 12.79 -6.96 -0.75
N ASN A 28 12.81 -8.29 -0.79
CA ASN A 28 14.03 -9.06 -0.62
C ASN A 28 15.09 -8.66 -1.66
N VAL A 29 14.70 -8.45 -2.92
CA VAL A 29 15.61 -8.01 -3.99
C VAL A 29 16.23 -6.64 -3.69
N ILE A 30 15.42 -5.70 -3.21
CA ILE A 30 15.87 -4.35 -2.85
C ILE A 30 16.81 -4.39 -1.65
N ILE A 31 16.40 -5.06 -0.56
CA ILE A 31 17.17 -5.15 0.70
C ILE A 31 18.54 -5.79 0.47
N SER A 32 18.59 -6.87 -0.32
CA SER A 32 19.84 -7.60 -0.57
C SER A 32 20.63 -7.09 -1.78
N SER A 33 20.18 -6.03 -2.45
CA SER A 33 20.92 -5.42 -3.56
C SER A 33 22.19 -4.73 -3.06
N LYS A 34 23.29 -4.83 -3.83
CA LYS A 34 24.53 -4.06 -3.59
C LYS A 34 24.56 -2.73 -4.37
N SER A 35 23.55 -2.46 -5.20
CA SER A 35 23.51 -1.28 -6.07
C SER A 35 23.23 -0.01 -5.29
N LYS A 36 24.13 0.99 -5.40
CA LYS A 36 23.96 2.31 -4.76
C LYS A 36 22.64 3.00 -5.14
N ALA A 37 22.12 2.75 -6.35
CA ALA A 37 20.86 3.32 -6.81
C ALA A 37 19.65 2.83 -5.99
N VAL A 38 19.70 1.57 -5.53
CA VAL A 38 18.65 0.91 -4.75
C VAL A 38 18.74 1.26 -3.25
N HIS A 39 19.86 1.82 -2.80
CA HIS A 39 20.05 2.33 -1.44
C HIS A 39 19.68 3.81 -1.26
N SER A 40 18.90 4.37 -2.20
CA SER A 40 18.41 5.75 -2.07
C SER A 40 17.28 5.87 -1.04
N ALA A 41 17.04 7.09 -0.54
CA ALA A 41 15.97 7.37 0.42
C ALA A 41 14.59 6.88 -0.07
N PHE A 42 14.31 7.02 -1.36
CA PHE A 42 13.08 6.53 -1.98
C PHE A 42 12.85 5.02 -1.74
N PHE A 43 13.88 4.19 -1.98
CA PHE A 43 13.76 2.75 -1.79
C PHE A 43 13.74 2.34 -0.32
N HIS A 44 14.34 3.14 0.56
CA HIS A 44 14.23 2.94 2.00
C HIS A 44 12.79 3.15 2.47
N ILE A 45 12.16 4.26 2.07
CA ILE A 45 10.74 4.54 2.35
C ILE A 45 9.88 3.40 1.79
N PHE A 46 10.05 3.06 0.51
CA PHE A 46 9.34 1.96 -0.13
C PHE A 46 9.50 0.63 0.62
N THR A 47 10.69 0.33 1.13
CA THR A 47 10.93 -0.94 1.82
C THR A 47 10.19 -1.01 3.15
N VAL A 48 10.25 0.06 3.96
CA VAL A 48 9.54 0.09 5.24
C VAL A 48 8.04 0.03 4.99
N THR A 49 7.51 0.91 4.13
CA THR A 49 6.09 0.91 3.77
C THR A 49 5.64 -0.42 3.20
N GLY A 50 6.43 -1.05 2.33
CA GLY A 50 6.09 -2.35 1.73
C GLY A 50 5.99 -3.51 2.72
N VAL A 51 6.70 -3.45 3.86
CA VAL A 51 6.49 -4.43 4.94
C VAL A 51 5.10 -4.27 5.56
N PHE A 52 4.68 -3.02 5.82
CA PHE A 52 3.34 -2.73 6.34
C PHE A 52 2.25 -3.04 5.31
N ASP A 53 2.52 -2.82 4.02
CA ASP A 53 1.62 -3.18 2.93
C ASP A 53 1.28 -4.69 2.97
N ILE A 54 2.32 -5.54 3.06
CA ILE A 54 2.15 -7.00 3.17
C ILE A 54 1.36 -7.35 4.42
N MET A 55 1.72 -6.77 5.57
CA MET A 55 1.00 -7.01 6.82
C MET A 55 -0.47 -6.57 6.72
N GLY A 56 -0.76 -5.48 6.01
CA GLY A 56 -2.11 -5.00 5.75
C GLY A 56 -2.93 -5.96 4.91
N VAL A 57 -2.36 -6.53 3.85
CA VAL A 57 -3.05 -7.55 3.03
C VAL A 57 -3.32 -8.82 3.84
N ILE A 58 -2.37 -9.27 4.66
CA ILE A 58 -2.55 -10.44 5.54
C ILE A 58 -3.67 -10.19 6.56
N ALA A 59 -3.63 -9.03 7.22
CA ALA A 59 -4.64 -8.63 8.20
C ALA A 59 -6.02 -8.53 7.55
N TYR A 60 -6.12 -7.95 6.36
CA TYR A 60 -7.37 -7.85 5.62
C TYR A 60 -7.93 -9.22 5.22
N ASN A 61 -7.07 -10.12 4.74
CA ASN A 61 -7.45 -11.49 4.45
C ASN A 61 -8.03 -12.19 5.68
N TRP A 62 -7.45 -11.98 6.86
CA TRP A 62 -7.99 -12.51 8.11
C TRP A 62 -9.40 -11.98 8.40
N VAL A 63 -9.59 -10.65 8.36
CA VAL A 63 -10.89 -10.01 8.60
C VAL A 63 -11.96 -10.56 7.67
N ARG A 64 -11.63 -10.68 6.38
CA ARG A 64 -12.53 -11.23 5.37
C ARG A 64 -12.89 -12.69 5.63
N LEU A 65 -11.93 -13.50 6.07
CA LEU A 65 -12.20 -14.88 6.45
C LEU A 65 -13.10 -14.94 7.69
N ASP A 66 -12.88 -14.12 8.72
CA ASP A 66 -13.75 -14.11 9.89
C ASP A 66 -15.20 -13.74 9.53
N VAL A 67 -15.40 -12.73 8.68
CA VAL A 67 -16.73 -12.34 8.19
C VAL A 67 -17.41 -13.48 7.42
N ASN A 68 -16.69 -14.19 6.56
CA ASN A 68 -17.26 -15.25 5.72
C ASN A 68 -17.50 -16.57 6.47
N PHE A 69 -16.67 -16.88 7.46
CA PHE A 69 -16.69 -18.16 8.16
C PHE A 69 -17.29 -18.09 9.56
N CYS A 70 -17.46 -16.90 10.12
CA CYS A 70 -17.99 -16.68 11.46
C CYS A 70 -17.19 -17.49 12.49
N PHE A 71 -15.90 -17.17 12.66
CA PHE A 71 -15.02 -17.94 13.56
C PHE A 71 -15.46 -17.86 15.03
N GLY A 72 -16.16 -16.79 15.38
CA GLY A 72 -16.78 -16.59 16.69
C GLY A 72 -15.84 -16.04 17.76
N PRO A 73 -16.32 -15.92 19.01
CA PRO A 73 -15.66 -15.19 20.08
C PRO A 73 -14.28 -15.76 20.46
N SER A 74 -14.04 -17.05 20.20
CA SER A 74 -12.75 -17.70 20.46
C SER A 74 -11.60 -17.08 19.68
N PHE A 75 -11.88 -16.41 18.55
CA PHE A 75 -10.90 -15.74 17.71
C PHE A 75 -10.94 -14.21 17.83
N GLU A 76 -11.72 -13.67 18.77
CA GLU A 76 -11.97 -12.23 18.92
C GLU A 76 -10.69 -11.41 18.97
N LEU A 77 -9.70 -11.84 19.76
CA LEU A 77 -8.43 -11.13 19.87
C LEU A 77 -7.72 -11.00 18.52
N ILE A 78 -7.66 -12.09 17.75
CA ILE A 78 -6.96 -12.10 16.46
C ILE A 78 -7.75 -11.25 15.45
N SER A 79 -9.08 -11.37 15.43
CA SER A 79 -9.94 -10.57 14.56
C SER A 79 -9.89 -9.08 14.88
N ARG A 80 -9.85 -8.71 16.16
CA ARG A 80 -9.67 -7.33 16.61
C ARG A 80 -8.32 -6.77 16.18
N LEU A 81 -7.24 -7.53 16.40
CA LEU A 81 -5.90 -7.15 15.98
C LEU A 81 -5.81 -6.98 14.46
N ALA A 82 -6.32 -7.94 13.69
CA ALA A 82 -6.33 -7.88 12.24
C ALA A 82 -7.12 -6.66 11.73
N ALA A 83 -8.33 -6.43 12.26
CA ALA A 83 -9.15 -5.28 11.88
C ALA A 83 -8.56 -3.93 12.31
N ALA A 84 -7.75 -3.87 13.37
CA ALA A 84 -7.02 -2.65 13.73
C ALA A 84 -5.77 -2.44 12.85
N MET A 85 -5.10 -3.54 12.48
CA MET A 85 -3.94 -3.52 11.60
C MET A 85 -4.28 -3.10 10.17
N THR A 86 -5.50 -3.38 9.66
CA THR A 86 -5.90 -2.89 8.33
C THR A 86 -5.83 -1.37 8.27
N GLY A 87 -6.48 -0.66 9.20
CA GLY A 87 -6.46 0.82 9.26
C GLY A 87 -5.05 1.38 9.50
N THR A 88 -4.33 0.81 10.47
CA THR A 88 -2.97 1.25 10.82
C THR A 88 -1.99 1.12 9.64
N ASN A 89 -2.06 -0.01 8.93
CA ASN A 89 -1.19 -0.28 7.79
C ASN A 89 -1.60 0.54 6.57
N SER A 90 -2.90 0.78 6.34
CA SER A 90 -3.37 1.71 5.31
C SER A 90 -2.87 3.14 5.54
N LEU A 91 -2.89 3.62 6.78
CA LEU A 91 -2.38 4.96 7.10
C LEU A 91 -0.86 5.06 6.88
N THR A 92 -0.12 4.04 7.32
CA THR A 92 1.33 3.94 7.06
C THR A 92 1.62 3.89 5.54
N HIS A 93 0.78 3.19 4.77
CA HIS A 93 0.85 3.15 3.31
C HIS A 93 0.68 4.54 2.68
N MET A 94 -0.35 5.28 3.11
CA MET A 94 -0.63 6.62 2.60
C MET A 94 0.52 7.59 2.90
N ILE A 95 0.98 7.64 4.15
CA ILE A 95 2.07 8.52 4.55
C ILE A 95 3.37 8.12 3.81
N GLY A 96 3.67 6.83 3.73
CA GLY A 96 4.80 6.32 2.94
C GLY A 96 4.74 6.73 1.47
N SER A 97 3.57 6.66 0.85
CA SER A 97 3.32 7.09 -0.54
C SER A 97 3.47 8.60 -0.72
N LEU A 98 3.03 9.40 0.26
CA LEU A 98 3.26 10.84 0.29
C LEU A 98 4.75 11.16 0.41
N LEU A 99 5.48 10.47 1.27
CA LEU A 99 6.92 10.65 1.45
C LEU A 99 7.69 10.29 0.18
N MET A 100 7.30 9.23 -0.53
CA MET A 100 7.85 8.90 -1.85
C MET A 100 7.60 10.03 -2.86
N THR A 101 6.39 10.61 -2.87
CA THR A 101 6.02 11.74 -3.72
C THR A 101 6.83 12.99 -3.38
N LEU A 102 6.95 13.34 -2.10
CA LEU A 102 7.73 14.48 -1.61
C LEU A 102 9.23 14.29 -1.91
N ASN A 103 9.74 13.06 -1.81
CA ASN A 103 11.09 12.72 -2.18
C ASN A 103 11.36 13.01 -3.67
N ARG A 104 10.43 12.64 -4.56
CA ARG A 104 10.54 12.96 -6.00
C ARG A 104 10.41 14.47 -6.26
N PHE A 105 9.44 15.13 -5.64
CA PHE A 105 9.22 16.56 -5.74
C PHE A 105 10.48 17.36 -5.40
N THR A 106 11.11 17.07 -4.24
CA THR A 106 12.34 17.74 -3.82
C THR A 106 13.53 17.38 -4.72
N ALA A 107 13.61 16.15 -5.23
CA ALA A 107 14.68 15.74 -6.17
C ALA A 107 14.63 16.54 -7.49
N VAL A 108 13.44 16.95 -7.92
CA VAL A 108 13.24 17.71 -9.15
C VAL A 108 13.38 19.22 -8.93
N LEU A 109 12.67 19.78 -7.94
CA LEU A 109 12.57 21.22 -7.78
C LEU A 109 13.65 21.82 -6.86
N TYR A 110 14.25 21.01 -5.99
CA TYR A 110 15.25 21.46 -5.01
C TYR A 110 16.46 20.53 -4.98
N PRO A 111 17.14 20.29 -6.12
CA PRO A 111 18.21 19.30 -6.23
C PRO A 111 19.36 19.55 -5.25
N ASP A 112 19.70 20.82 -5.00
CA ASP A 112 20.81 21.20 -4.11
C ASP A 112 20.55 20.85 -2.64
N LYS A 113 19.27 20.89 -2.22
CA LYS A 113 18.85 20.57 -0.84
C LYS A 113 18.39 19.13 -0.68
N HIS A 114 18.12 18.42 -1.78
CA HIS A 114 17.55 17.07 -1.74
C HIS A 114 18.41 16.10 -0.93
N GLY A 115 19.74 16.14 -1.11
CA GLY A 115 20.67 15.28 -0.39
C GLY A 115 20.68 15.51 1.13
N ASP A 116 20.45 16.76 1.57
CA ASP A 116 20.43 17.13 2.99
C ASP A 116 19.11 16.79 3.66
N ILE A 117 17.99 16.98 2.96
CA ILE A 117 16.66 16.62 3.47
C ILE A 117 16.56 15.11 3.67
N TRP A 118 16.96 14.34 2.65
CA TRP A 118 16.75 12.89 2.59
C TRP A 118 17.95 12.07 3.04
N ARG A 119 18.73 12.59 3.99
CA ARG A 119 19.79 11.81 4.67
C ARG A 119 19.17 10.59 5.36
N LYS A 120 19.90 9.48 5.39
CA LYS A 120 19.44 8.21 5.98
C LYS A 120 18.87 8.38 7.40
N ARG A 121 19.54 9.15 8.25
CA ARG A 121 19.07 9.45 9.62
C ARG A 121 17.69 10.11 9.62
N ASN A 122 17.48 11.12 8.78
CA ASN A 122 16.21 11.85 8.70
C ASN A 122 15.10 10.93 8.20
N VAL A 123 15.39 10.12 7.17
CA VAL A 123 14.43 9.13 6.65
C VAL A 123 14.00 8.16 7.74
N CYS A 124 14.95 7.59 8.50
CA CYS A 124 14.62 6.67 9.59
C CYS A 124 13.77 7.34 10.69
N ILE A 125 14.07 8.60 11.05
CA ILE A 125 13.28 9.34 12.04
C ILE A 125 11.86 9.58 11.53
N ILE A 126 11.71 10.07 10.29
CA ILE A 126 10.41 10.35 9.70
C ILE A 126 9.56 9.07 9.64
N LEU A 127 10.14 7.95 9.20
CA LEU A 127 9.44 6.66 9.13
C LEU A 127 9.08 6.11 10.51
N ALA A 128 9.94 6.31 11.52
CA ALA A 128 9.60 5.91 12.89
C ALA A 128 8.41 6.73 13.44
N VAL A 129 8.42 8.05 13.19
CA VAL A 129 7.31 8.94 13.58
C VAL A 129 6.03 8.58 12.85
N ASP A 130 6.10 8.30 11.56
CA ASP A 130 4.98 7.83 10.73
C ASP A 130 4.33 6.57 11.33
N VAL A 131 5.12 5.52 11.54
CA VAL A 131 4.61 4.26 12.10
C VAL A 131 4.02 4.49 13.50
N ILE A 132 4.73 5.17 14.39
CA ILE A 132 4.23 5.43 15.75
C ILE A 132 2.91 6.20 15.71
N THR A 133 2.84 7.27 14.91
CA THR A 133 1.63 8.10 14.78
C THR A 133 0.47 7.28 14.23
N SER A 134 0.73 6.43 13.23
CA SER A 134 -0.28 5.55 12.66
C SER A 134 -0.87 4.61 13.71
N TYR A 135 -0.05 4.00 14.56
CA TYR A 135 -0.54 3.17 15.66
C TYR A 135 -1.31 4.01 16.69
N LEU A 136 -0.81 5.19 17.08
CA LEU A 136 -1.48 6.05 18.06
C LEU A 136 -2.89 6.47 17.61
N VAL A 137 -3.07 6.82 16.33
CA VAL A 137 -4.38 7.19 15.78
C VAL A 137 -5.38 6.02 15.89
N TYR A 138 -4.94 4.79 15.65
CA TYR A 138 -5.80 3.61 15.65
C TYR A 138 -5.84 2.84 16.98
N ILE A 139 -5.21 3.33 18.06
CA ILE A 139 -5.27 2.71 19.40
C ILE A 139 -6.70 2.31 19.81
N PRO A 140 -7.73 3.16 19.63
CA PRO A 140 -9.10 2.80 20.01
C PRO A 140 -9.60 1.50 19.36
N LEU A 141 -9.13 1.14 18.16
CA LEU A 141 -9.51 -0.11 17.50
C LEU A 141 -8.87 -1.34 18.14
N TYR A 142 -7.73 -1.18 18.80
CA TYR A 142 -7.05 -2.28 19.49
C TYR A 142 -7.72 -2.60 20.83
N SER A 143 -8.38 -1.63 21.46
CA SER A 143 -9.10 -1.79 22.72
C SER A 143 -10.59 -2.09 22.56
N ASN A 144 -11.23 -1.57 21.51
CA ASN A 144 -12.67 -1.75 21.25
C ASN A 144 -12.95 -3.17 20.74
N LYS A 145 -13.64 -3.96 21.55
CA LYS A 145 -13.95 -5.37 21.29
C LYS A 145 -14.88 -5.56 20.10
N MET A 146 -14.82 -6.73 19.50
CA MET A 146 -15.77 -7.13 18.47
C MET A 146 -17.05 -7.70 19.10
N HIS A 147 -18.20 -7.27 18.60
CA HIS A 147 -19.50 -7.83 18.94
C HIS A 147 -19.80 -9.03 18.05
N TYR A 148 -20.27 -10.13 18.65
CA TYR A 148 -20.63 -11.35 17.93
C TYR A 148 -22.08 -11.72 18.19
N ASP A 149 -22.81 -11.98 17.10
CA ASP A 149 -24.19 -12.43 17.12
C ASP A 149 -24.31 -13.87 16.66
N GLN A 150 -25.27 -14.60 17.23
CA GLN A 150 -25.57 -15.95 16.80
C GLN A 150 -26.52 -15.94 15.60
N ARG A 151 -26.06 -16.41 14.44
CA ARG A 151 -26.81 -16.56 13.18
C ARG A 151 -26.65 -17.97 12.65
N ASP A 152 -27.76 -18.68 12.42
CA ASP A 152 -27.78 -20.07 11.90
C ASP A 152 -26.79 -21.01 12.64
N ASP A 153 -26.87 -21.04 13.98
CA ASP A 153 -26.00 -21.82 14.86
C ASP A 153 -24.50 -21.48 14.79
N ARG A 154 -24.13 -20.31 14.26
CA ARG A 154 -22.76 -19.80 14.20
C ARG A 154 -22.64 -18.43 14.83
N TRP A 155 -21.49 -18.14 15.41
CA TRP A 155 -21.19 -16.81 15.96
C TRP A 155 -20.50 -15.94 14.91
N CYS A 156 -21.22 -14.97 14.37
CA CYS A 156 -20.74 -14.08 13.33
C CYS A 156 -20.39 -12.71 13.93
N CYS A 157 -19.27 -12.12 13.50
CA CYS A 157 -18.92 -10.76 13.88
C CYS A 157 -19.95 -9.80 13.30
N ASP A 158 -20.65 -9.06 14.15
CA ASP A 158 -21.64 -8.05 13.75
C ASP A 158 -21.05 -6.63 13.73
N GLY A 159 -19.86 -6.45 14.31
CA GLY A 159 -19.17 -5.18 14.33
C GLY A 159 -18.36 -4.99 15.60
N ARG A 160 -18.25 -3.74 16.04
CA ARG A 160 -17.56 -3.37 17.28
C ARG A 160 -18.58 -3.02 18.37
N GLU A 161 -18.19 -3.22 19.62
CA GLU A 161 -19.04 -2.88 20.78
C GLU A 161 -19.33 -1.37 20.83
N GLU A 162 -18.32 -0.53 20.59
CA GLU A 162 -18.49 0.92 20.50
C GLU A 162 -18.42 1.41 19.05
N PRO A 163 -19.25 2.40 18.67
CA PRO A 163 -19.19 2.99 17.34
C PRO A 163 -17.86 3.75 17.14
N VAL A 164 -17.27 3.62 15.96
CA VAL A 164 -15.96 4.22 15.62
C VAL A 164 -16.09 5.45 14.71
N ASN A 165 -17.19 6.19 14.86
CA ASN A 165 -17.53 7.30 13.97
C ASN A 165 -16.48 8.41 13.97
N GLU A 166 -15.96 8.78 15.14
CA GLU A 166 -14.91 9.79 15.27
C GLU A 166 -13.65 9.39 14.50
N LEU A 167 -13.25 8.11 14.62
CA LEU A 167 -12.08 7.59 13.92
C LEU A 167 -12.28 7.58 12.40
N ARG A 168 -13.49 7.26 11.92
CA ARG A 168 -13.83 7.34 10.49
C ARG A 168 -13.72 8.78 9.97
N ILE A 169 -14.21 9.76 10.74
CA ILE A 169 -14.07 11.18 10.39
C ILE A 169 -12.59 11.60 10.33
N ILE A 170 -11.79 11.16 11.30
CA ILE A 170 -10.34 11.40 11.31
C ILE A 170 -9.68 10.77 10.08
N SER A 171 -9.98 9.50 9.78
CA SER A 171 -9.46 8.77 8.61
C SER A 171 -9.80 9.50 7.31
N ALA A 172 -11.10 9.78 7.08
CA ALA A 172 -11.57 10.51 5.90
C ALA A 172 -10.88 11.88 5.74
N THR A 173 -10.69 12.60 6.85
CA THR A 173 -9.99 13.90 6.85
C THR A 173 -8.53 13.75 6.47
N ILE A 174 -7.82 12.76 7.02
CA ILE A 174 -6.43 12.48 6.69
C ILE A 174 -6.29 12.10 5.21
N VAL A 175 -7.13 11.18 4.72
CA VAL A 175 -7.13 10.75 3.30
C VAL A 175 -7.36 11.96 2.39
N PHE A 176 -8.33 12.82 2.72
CA PHE A 176 -8.60 14.04 1.95
C PHE A 176 -7.38 14.96 1.85
N PHE A 177 -6.72 15.27 2.98
CA PHE A 177 -5.54 16.13 2.97
C PHE A 177 -4.35 15.48 2.26
N TYR A 178 -4.15 14.18 2.47
CA TYR A 178 -3.13 13.40 1.78
C TYR A 178 -3.31 13.49 0.25
N GLU A 179 -4.54 13.30 -0.25
CA GLU A 179 -4.85 13.39 -1.67
C GLU A 179 -4.57 14.78 -2.21
N PHE A 180 -5.11 15.80 -1.54
CA PHE A 180 -4.97 17.19 -1.95
C PHE A 180 -3.49 17.60 -2.05
N ILE A 181 -2.69 17.27 -1.03
CA ILE A 181 -1.25 17.56 -1.02
C ILE A 181 -0.54 16.77 -2.12
N SER A 182 -0.83 15.49 -2.28
CA SER A 182 -0.21 14.62 -3.28
C SER A 182 -0.45 15.15 -4.69
N ILE A 183 -1.68 15.52 -5.03
CA ILE A 183 -2.02 16.12 -6.34
C ILE A 183 -1.21 17.39 -6.57
N ILE A 184 -1.13 18.29 -5.60
CA ILE A 184 -0.34 19.54 -5.72
C ILE A 184 1.14 19.22 -5.97
N LEU A 185 1.73 18.31 -5.19
CA LEU A 185 3.14 17.94 -5.32
C LEU A 185 3.42 17.29 -6.68
N ILE A 186 2.55 16.39 -7.14
CA ILE A 186 2.68 15.73 -8.44
C ILE A 186 2.59 16.77 -9.57
N MET A 187 1.58 17.64 -9.55
CA MET A 187 1.41 18.70 -10.55
C MET A 187 2.63 19.64 -10.59
N LYS A 188 3.11 20.10 -9.44
CA LYS A 188 4.32 20.93 -9.37
C LYS A 188 5.57 20.19 -9.86
N THR A 189 5.68 18.89 -9.60
CA THR A 189 6.78 18.05 -10.09
C THR A 189 6.75 17.96 -11.61
N ILE A 190 5.59 17.66 -12.22
CA ILE A 190 5.41 17.62 -13.68
C ILE A 190 5.79 18.97 -14.29
N CYS A 191 5.29 20.07 -13.76
CA CYS A 191 5.62 21.41 -14.25
C CYS A 191 7.13 21.72 -14.15
N GLY A 192 7.78 21.33 -13.04
CA GLY A 192 9.22 21.47 -12.86
C GLY A 192 10.03 20.66 -13.87
N MET A 193 9.62 19.42 -14.10
CA MET A 193 10.25 18.53 -15.07
C MET A 193 10.12 19.04 -16.50
N ASN A 194 8.97 19.61 -16.88
CA ASN A 194 8.75 20.23 -18.18
C ASN A 194 9.66 21.44 -18.42
N LYS A 195 9.96 22.22 -17.38
CA LYS A 195 10.92 23.32 -17.47
C LYS A 195 12.36 22.83 -17.62
N ALA A 196 12.73 21.75 -16.93
CA ALA A 196 14.08 21.18 -16.95
C ALA A 196 14.40 20.35 -18.21
N LEU A 197 13.38 19.96 -18.98
CA LEU A 197 13.49 19.17 -20.22
C LEU A 197 14.42 19.81 -21.26
N HIS A 198 14.50 21.14 -21.28
CA HIS A 198 15.39 21.87 -22.19
C HIS A 198 16.89 21.68 -21.90
N VAL A 199 17.28 21.11 -20.75
CA VAL A 199 18.68 21.09 -20.29
C VAL A 199 19.28 19.68 -20.19
N ASN A 200 18.50 18.62 -19.89
CA ASN A 200 19.05 17.25 -19.73
C ASN A 200 18.01 16.13 -19.91
N ALA A 201 17.90 15.56 -21.11
CA ALA A 201 16.88 14.57 -21.48
C ALA A 201 17.02 13.18 -20.78
N PHE A 202 18.23 12.74 -20.43
CA PHE A 202 18.44 11.37 -19.91
C PHE A 202 17.98 11.19 -18.45
N LYS A 203 18.39 12.10 -17.55
CA LYS A 203 18.00 12.11 -16.13
C LYS A 203 16.48 12.31 -15.95
N HIS A 204 15.86 12.95 -16.93
CA HIS A 204 14.42 13.19 -16.99
C HIS A 204 13.59 11.90 -17.12
N SER A 205 14.03 10.94 -17.97
CA SER A 205 13.27 9.71 -18.23
C SER A 205 13.09 8.80 -17.00
N GLN A 206 14.09 8.72 -16.12
CA GLN A 206 14.02 7.89 -14.91
C GLN A 206 13.13 8.53 -13.84
N ASN A 207 13.17 9.86 -13.70
CA ASN A 207 12.31 10.58 -12.76
C ASN A 207 10.84 10.53 -13.18
N MET A 208 10.54 10.59 -14.49
CA MET A 208 9.16 10.52 -15.00
C MET A 208 8.52 9.17 -14.66
N ARG A 209 9.26 8.08 -14.81
CA ARG A 209 8.74 6.73 -14.53
C ARG A 209 8.38 6.55 -13.05
N LEU A 210 9.21 7.06 -12.14
CA LEU A 210 8.92 7.01 -10.70
C LEU A 210 7.78 7.96 -10.32
N LEU A 211 7.59 9.07 -11.04
CA LEU A 211 6.46 9.98 -10.85
C LEU A 211 5.13 9.32 -11.29
N VAL A 212 5.16 8.51 -12.35
CA VAL A 212 3.99 7.72 -12.76
C VAL A 212 3.57 6.72 -11.68
N VAL A 213 4.54 6.10 -10.97
CA VAL A 213 4.23 5.25 -9.80
C VAL A 213 3.37 6.03 -8.80
N THR A 214 3.85 7.20 -8.38
CA THR A 214 3.18 8.03 -7.36
C THR A 214 1.82 8.55 -7.84
N ALA A 215 1.67 8.85 -9.12
CA ALA A 215 0.40 9.28 -9.70
C ALA A 215 -0.65 8.16 -9.72
N ILE A 216 -0.24 6.93 -10.02
CA ILE A 216 -1.16 5.78 -9.97
C ILE A 216 -1.61 5.52 -8.52
N SER A 217 -0.69 5.57 -7.56
CA SER A 217 -1.05 5.37 -6.14
C SER A 217 -2.01 6.45 -5.64
N CYS A 218 -1.81 7.71 -6.03
CA CYS A 218 -2.73 8.82 -5.75
C CYS A 218 -4.12 8.59 -6.38
N LEU A 219 -4.19 8.19 -7.66
CA LEU A 219 -5.48 7.86 -8.28
C LEU A 219 -6.24 6.73 -7.57
N LEU A 220 -5.52 5.75 -7.02
CA LEU A 220 -6.14 4.67 -6.27
C LEU A 220 -6.64 5.11 -4.89
N SER A 221 -6.01 6.08 -4.26
CA SER A 221 -6.42 6.56 -2.94
C SER A 221 -7.62 7.53 -3.00
N VAL A 222 -7.96 8.05 -4.19
CA VAL A 222 -9.28 8.67 -4.44
C VAL A 222 -10.41 7.66 -4.22
N PHE A 223 -10.23 6.37 -4.56
CA PHE A 223 -11.24 5.36 -4.28
C PHE A 223 -11.39 5.09 -2.78
N GLU A 224 -10.28 5.13 -2.04
CA GLU A 224 -10.29 5.04 -0.58
C GLU A 224 -11.05 6.23 0.04
N LEU A 225 -10.84 7.43 -0.49
CA LEU A 225 -11.59 8.61 -0.07
C LEU A 225 -13.09 8.45 -0.28
N ILE A 226 -13.49 7.94 -1.46
CA ILE A 226 -14.90 7.65 -1.76
C ILE A 226 -15.46 6.60 -0.79
N TYR A 227 -14.69 5.56 -0.48
CA TYR A 227 -15.07 4.53 0.48
C TYR A 227 -15.29 5.11 1.88
N GLU A 228 -14.32 5.86 2.41
CA GLU A 228 -14.41 6.48 3.72
C GLU A 228 -15.61 7.42 3.83
N PHE A 229 -15.84 8.27 2.82
CA PHE A 229 -17.04 9.13 2.79
C PHE A 229 -18.34 8.35 2.65
N SER A 230 -18.36 7.23 1.93
CA SER A 230 -19.55 6.38 1.81
C SER A 230 -19.90 5.69 3.12
N SER A 231 -18.91 5.44 3.97
CA SER A 231 -19.08 4.79 5.28
C SER A 231 -19.54 5.75 6.39
N LEU A 232 -19.55 7.06 6.12
CA LEU A 232 -20.10 8.07 7.02
C LEU A 232 -21.62 8.13 6.86
N SER A 233 -22.33 7.88 7.96
CA SER A 233 -23.78 7.65 8.09
C SER A 233 -24.70 8.71 7.45
N ILE A 234 -24.16 9.88 7.11
CA ILE A 234 -24.88 10.98 6.47
C ILE A 234 -25.18 10.66 4.98
N MET A 235 -24.38 9.82 4.33
CA MET A 235 -24.55 9.44 2.92
C MET A 235 -25.36 8.16 2.70
N GLU A 236 -25.48 7.31 3.72
CA GLU A 236 -26.11 5.99 3.67
C GLU A 236 -27.61 6.09 3.32
N TYR A 237 -28.27 7.19 3.67
CA TYR A 237 -29.68 7.44 3.36
C TYR A 237 -29.92 7.97 1.93
N VAL A 238 -28.95 8.65 1.31
CA VAL A 238 -29.17 9.46 0.09
C VAL A 238 -28.73 8.76 -1.20
N ILE A 239 -27.79 7.82 -1.15
CA ILE A 239 -27.13 7.27 -2.37
C ILE A 239 -27.21 5.73 -2.40
N ASN A 240 -28.43 5.21 -2.31
CA ASN A 240 -28.72 3.86 -1.83
C ASN A 240 -28.62 2.70 -2.86
N HIS A 241 -27.83 2.84 -3.94
CA HIS A 241 -27.61 1.69 -4.85
C HIS A 241 -26.29 1.72 -5.63
N LYS A 242 -25.79 2.90 -5.99
CA LYS A 242 -24.50 3.03 -6.67
C LYS A 242 -23.32 2.83 -5.71
N LEU A 243 -23.44 3.26 -4.45
CA LEU A 243 -22.40 3.04 -3.44
C LEU A 243 -22.28 1.57 -3.05
N ASP A 244 -23.38 0.82 -3.01
CA ASP A 244 -23.36 -0.63 -2.73
C ASP A 244 -22.48 -1.40 -3.72
N TRP A 245 -22.51 -1.05 -5.01
CA TRP A 245 -21.59 -1.64 -6.00
C TRP A 245 -20.11 -1.35 -5.67
N PHE A 246 -19.79 -0.11 -5.29
CA PHE A 246 -18.44 0.28 -4.90
C PHE A 246 -17.96 -0.46 -3.64
N LEU A 247 -18.80 -0.53 -2.61
CA LEU A 247 -18.52 -1.26 -1.38
C LEU A 247 -18.26 -2.76 -1.65
N LYS A 248 -19.03 -3.37 -2.56
CA LYS A 248 -18.82 -4.76 -3.00
C LYS A 248 -17.50 -5.01 -3.73
N GLN A 249 -16.87 -3.97 -4.27
CA GLN A 249 -15.55 -4.09 -4.91
C GLN A 249 -14.40 -3.74 -3.96
N TYR A 250 -14.67 -3.33 -2.72
CA TYR A 250 -13.67 -2.83 -1.79
C TYR A 250 -12.51 -3.81 -1.57
N ASP A 251 -12.79 -5.11 -1.43
CA ASP A 251 -11.75 -6.16 -1.36
C ASP A 251 -10.69 -6.00 -2.45
N LYS A 252 -11.13 -5.91 -3.70
CA LYS A 252 -10.24 -5.84 -4.87
C LYS A 252 -9.46 -4.53 -4.89
N TYR A 253 -10.11 -3.43 -4.52
CA TYR A 253 -9.48 -2.13 -4.44
C TYR A 253 -8.45 -2.06 -3.33
N PHE A 254 -8.76 -2.56 -2.14
CA PHE A 254 -7.83 -2.62 -1.01
C PHE A 254 -6.59 -3.43 -1.36
N LEU A 255 -6.75 -4.61 -1.98
CA LEU A 255 -5.61 -5.41 -2.43
C LEU A 255 -4.76 -4.63 -3.44
N LEU A 256 -5.40 -4.01 -4.43
CA LEU A 256 -4.70 -3.25 -5.45
C LEU A 256 -3.96 -2.05 -4.83
N PHE A 257 -4.62 -1.29 -3.97
CA PHE A 257 -4.08 -0.15 -3.24
C PHE A 257 -2.84 -0.54 -2.45
N MET A 258 -2.92 -1.61 -1.65
CA MET A 258 -1.79 -2.07 -0.84
C MET A 258 -0.65 -2.66 -1.67
N THR A 259 -0.89 -3.16 -2.89
CA THR A 259 0.14 -3.88 -3.68
C THR A 259 0.64 -3.11 -4.90
N ILE A 260 0.01 -1.98 -5.27
CA ILE A 260 0.34 -1.23 -6.48
C ILE A 260 1.78 -0.75 -6.48
N ASN A 261 2.30 -0.31 -5.33
CA ASN A 261 3.67 0.19 -5.22
C ASN A 261 4.69 -0.87 -5.68
N ALA A 262 4.45 -2.14 -5.35
CA ALA A 262 5.30 -3.26 -5.79
C ALA A 262 5.27 -3.44 -7.31
N TYR A 263 4.07 -3.51 -7.89
CA TYR A 263 3.88 -3.69 -9.32
C TYR A 263 4.48 -2.52 -10.11
N SER A 264 4.18 -1.30 -9.67
CA SER A 264 4.66 -0.08 -10.29
C SER A 264 6.19 0.01 -10.22
N ILE A 265 6.84 -0.33 -9.11
CA ILE A 265 8.31 -0.33 -9.03
C ILE A 265 8.92 -1.37 -9.96
N VAL A 266 8.38 -2.59 -10.05
CA VAL A 266 8.90 -3.62 -10.95
C VAL A 266 8.81 -3.16 -12.41
N LEU A 267 7.70 -2.53 -12.80
CA LEU A 267 7.51 -2.07 -14.18
C LEU A 267 8.36 -0.83 -14.50
N LEU A 268 8.40 0.13 -13.59
CA LEU A 268 8.86 1.49 -13.86
C LEU A 268 10.33 1.71 -13.46
N SER A 269 10.86 1.01 -12.47
CA SER A 269 12.26 1.15 -12.03
C SER A 269 13.22 0.29 -12.85
N LYS A 270 14.07 0.93 -13.67
CA LYS A 270 15.14 0.23 -14.41
C LYS A 270 16.14 -0.44 -13.47
N ALA A 271 16.44 0.19 -12.33
CA ALA A 271 17.38 -0.35 -11.34
C ALA A 271 16.87 -1.68 -10.78
N VAL A 272 15.60 -1.72 -10.35
CA VAL A 272 14.99 -2.95 -9.81
C VAL A 272 14.90 -4.04 -10.87
N ARG A 273 14.50 -3.71 -12.11
CA ARG A 273 14.48 -4.68 -13.21
C ARG A 273 15.85 -5.26 -13.52
N HIS A 274 16.90 -4.43 -13.49
CA HIS A 274 18.25 -4.90 -13.71
C HIS A 274 18.72 -5.87 -12.61
N GLU A 275 18.42 -5.55 -11.34
CA GLU A 275 18.71 -6.44 -10.21
C GLU A 275 17.93 -7.76 -10.29
N LEU A 276 16.65 -7.70 -10.68
CA LEU A 276 15.81 -8.88 -10.92
C LEU A 276 16.39 -9.77 -12.01
N ALA A 277 16.73 -9.19 -13.17
CA ALA A 277 17.31 -9.92 -14.29
C ALA A 277 18.67 -10.54 -13.91
N GLN A 278 19.52 -9.79 -13.20
CA GLN A 278 20.83 -10.30 -12.78
C GLN A 278 20.71 -11.49 -11.82
N ARG A 279 19.75 -11.47 -10.89
CA ARG A 279 19.50 -12.61 -9.98
C ARG A 279 18.95 -13.81 -10.71
N TRP A 280 18.06 -13.58 -11.67
CA TRP A 280 17.51 -14.65 -12.51
C TRP A 280 18.63 -15.35 -13.30
N HIS A 281 19.51 -14.58 -13.95
CA HIS A 281 20.65 -15.12 -14.69
C HIS A 281 21.65 -15.89 -13.80
N ARG A 282 21.86 -15.48 -12.55
CA ARG A 282 22.74 -16.22 -11.62
C ARG A 282 22.17 -17.54 -11.12
N ARG A 283 20.85 -17.73 -11.17
CA ARG A 283 20.17 -18.94 -10.68
C ARG A 283 19.95 -19.99 -11.75
N LEU A 284 19.91 -19.59 -13.01
CA LEU A 284 19.91 -20.55 -14.11
C LEU A 284 21.33 -21.12 -14.23
N PRO A 285 21.56 -22.44 -14.02
CA PRO A 285 22.81 -23.05 -14.42
C PRO A 285 23.01 -22.73 -15.90
N TYR A 286 24.26 -22.48 -16.33
CA TYR A 286 24.64 -22.20 -17.71
C TYR A 286 23.91 -23.14 -18.67
N TRP A 287 22.76 -22.72 -19.17
CA TRP A 287 22.25 -23.19 -20.44
C TRP A 287 23.06 -22.40 -21.43
N ASP A 288 24.05 -23.05 -22.03
CA ASP A 288 24.76 -22.55 -23.20
C ASP A 288 23.71 -22.29 -24.28
N PHE A 289 23.13 -21.09 -24.25
CA PHE A 289 22.41 -20.58 -25.40
C PHE A 289 23.45 -20.50 -26.52
N PRO A 290 23.27 -21.21 -27.64
CA PRO A 290 24.19 -21.12 -28.75
C PRO A 290 24.35 -19.65 -29.10
N LYS A 291 25.60 -19.18 -29.14
CA LYS A 291 25.94 -17.84 -29.59
C LYS A 291 25.37 -17.68 -30.99
N VAL A 292 24.19 -17.07 -31.11
CA VAL A 292 23.67 -16.64 -32.39
C VAL A 292 24.63 -15.55 -32.85
N ALA A 293 25.44 -15.87 -33.85
CA ALA A 293 26.31 -14.93 -34.52
C ALA A 293 25.44 -13.81 -35.06
N VAL A 294 25.56 -12.63 -34.47
CA VAL A 294 25.04 -11.40 -35.07
C VAL A 294 26.05 -11.02 -36.15
N PHE A 295 25.66 -11.28 -37.40
CA PHE A 295 26.24 -10.65 -38.58
C PHE A 295 25.87 -9.17 -38.62
#